data_AF-A0A1B6ESH8-F1
#
_entry.id   AF-A0A1B6ESH8-F1
#
_cell.length_a   1.000
_cell.length_b   1.000
_cell.length_c   1.000
_cell.angle_alpha   90.00
_cell.angle_beta   90.00
_cell.angle_gamma   90.00
#
_symmetry.space_group_name_H-M   'P 1'
#
loop_
_entity.id
_entity.type
_entity.pdbx_description
1 polymer ?
#
loop_
_entity_poly.entity_id
_entity_poly.type
_entity_poly.pdbx_seq_one_letter_code
_entity_poly.pdbx_strand_id
1 'polypeptide(L)'
;ASKQKDLKKKLKVSFVGEPGLDMGGLTKEWFLLLIRQIFHPDYGMFVYHPHSRSYWFSTDQEGNLREYNLIGVLMGLAVYNSIILDLHFPSICYRKLLSPPVVPPVDTSNVGIVPMPTIDDLAEIMPDVARGLKELLAYEGNVEEDMCISFQVSLEEYGEVKTFMLKPDGDDIPVT
;
A
#
# COMPACT_ATOMS: atom_id res chain seq x y z
N ALA A 1 -2.92 0.65 28.59
CA ALA A 1 -4.30 1.16 28.80
C ALA A 1 -4.41 2.69 28.77
N SER A 2 -3.67 3.46 29.59
CA SER A 2 -3.79 4.94 29.62
C SER A 2 -3.37 5.61 28.30
N LYS A 3 -2.19 5.25 27.75
CA LYS A 3 -1.63 5.85 26.52
C LYS A 3 -2.49 5.66 25.26
N GLN A 4 -3.27 4.59 25.17
CA GLN A 4 -4.11 4.30 24.00
C GLN A 4 -5.42 5.09 24.01
N LYS A 5 -5.90 5.48 25.20
CA LYS A 5 -7.04 6.41 25.34
C LYS A 5 -6.66 7.83 24.93
N ASP A 6 -5.39 8.19 25.07
CA ASP A 6 -4.89 9.51 24.68
C ASP A 6 -4.92 9.74 23.16
N LEU A 7 -4.81 8.67 22.35
CA LEU A 7 -4.96 8.75 20.88
C LEU A 7 -6.38 9.16 20.44
N LYS A 8 -7.37 9.05 21.34
CA LYS A 8 -8.74 9.53 21.12
C LYS A 8 -8.96 10.95 21.64
N LYS A 9 -7.91 11.67 22.04
CA LYS A 9 -8.01 13.09 22.38
C LYS A 9 -7.77 13.92 21.12
N LYS A 10 -8.27 15.15 21.12
CA LYS A 10 -7.96 16.12 20.06
C LYS A 10 -6.45 16.31 19.99
N LEU A 11 -5.85 16.10 18.81
CA LEU A 11 -4.44 16.35 18.60
C LEU A 11 -4.16 17.85 18.70
N LYS A 12 -3.05 18.20 19.34
CA LYS A 12 -2.48 19.55 19.35
C LYS A 12 -1.03 19.46 18.94
N VAL A 13 -0.63 20.26 17.97
CA VAL A 13 0.74 20.29 17.46
C VAL A 13 1.41 21.63 17.79
N SER A 14 2.68 21.59 18.14
CA SER A 14 3.54 22.76 18.29
C SER A 14 4.88 22.48 17.62
N PHE A 15 5.35 23.38 16.76
CA PHE A 15 6.68 23.27 16.16
C PHE A 15 7.72 23.88 17.09
N VAL A 16 8.85 23.19 17.27
CA VAL A 16 9.91 23.63 18.17
C VAL A 16 10.54 24.90 17.61
N GLY A 17 10.59 25.95 18.43
CA GLY A 17 11.16 27.25 18.02
C GLY A 17 10.18 28.16 17.25
N GLU A 18 8.96 27.70 16.97
CA GLU A 18 7.95 28.50 16.30
C GLU A 18 6.85 28.96 17.27
N PRO A 19 6.61 30.26 17.42
CA PRO A 19 5.51 30.75 18.25
C PRO A 19 4.18 30.45 17.54
N GLY A 20 3.30 29.66 18.18
CA GLY A 20 1.98 29.37 17.62
C GLY A 20 1.06 28.67 18.60
N LEU A 21 -0.22 29.04 18.56
CA LEU A 21 -1.29 28.31 19.24
C LEU A 21 -2.05 27.49 18.20
N ASP A 22 -2.14 26.17 18.40
CA ASP A 22 -2.82 25.31 17.45
C ASP A 22 -4.34 25.44 17.53
N MET A 23 -4.89 26.16 16.54
CA MET A 23 -6.34 26.24 16.28
C MET A 23 -6.79 25.26 15.18
N GLY A 24 -5.95 24.27 14.85
CA GLY A 24 -6.15 23.27 13.81
C GLY A 24 -5.20 23.44 12.61
N GLY A 25 -4.66 24.65 12.42
CA GLY A 25 -3.73 24.97 11.32
C GLY A 25 -2.43 24.20 11.43
N LEU A 26 -1.80 24.21 12.61
CA LEU A 26 -0.51 23.52 12.84
C LEU A 26 -0.68 22.00 12.74
N THR A 27 -1.79 21.46 13.24
CA THR A 27 -2.12 20.03 13.06
C THR A 27 -2.24 19.67 11.58
N LYS A 28 -2.94 20.49 10.78
CA LYS A 28 -3.12 20.23 9.34
C LYS A 28 -1.79 20.29 8.58
N GLU A 29 -0.96 21.29 8.89
CA GLU A 29 0.37 21.44 8.30
C GLU A 29 1.29 20.26 8.66
N TRP A 30 1.28 19.84 9.92
CA TRP A 30 2.07 18.70 10.38
C TRP A 30 1.70 17.40 9.65
N PHE A 31 0.40 17.10 9.50
CA PHE A 31 -0.03 15.94 8.71
C PHE A 31 0.38 16.06 7.24
N LEU A 32 0.28 17.25 6.64
CA LEU A 32 0.69 17.46 5.25
C LEU A 32 2.19 17.19 5.04
N LEU A 33 3.04 17.74 5.90
CA LEU A 33 4.50 17.53 5.85
C LEU A 33 4.85 16.06 6.06
N LEU A 34 4.23 15.42 7.05
CA LEU A 34 4.47 14.03 7.40
C LEU A 34 4.08 13.07 6.28
N ILE A 35 2.89 13.22 5.69
CA ILE A 35 2.45 12.39 4.57
C ILE A 35 3.34 12.58 3.36
N ARG A 36 3.71 13.83 3.02
CA ARG A 36 4.65 14.08 1.91
C ARG A 36 5.98 13.35 2.08
N GLN A 37 6.50 13.30 3.31
CA GLN A 37 7.74 12.59 3.58
C GLN A 37 7.57 11.06 3.51
N ILE A 38 6.49 10.51 4.08
CA ILE A 38 6.21 9.07 4.08
C ILE A 38 6.08 8.50 2.67
N PHE A 39 5.44 9.25 1.78
CA PHE A 39 5.19 8.84 0.38
C PHE A 39 6.30 9.31 -0.58
N HIS A 40 7.36 9.91 -0.07
CA HIS A 40 8.54 10.23 -0.87
C HIS A 40 9.31 8.94 -1.21
N PRO A 41 9.83 8.78 -2.44
CA PRO A 41 10.59 7.60 -2.83
C PRO A 41 11.76 7.28 -1.89
N ASP A 42 12.49 8.30 -1.42
CA ASP A 42 13.60 8.15 -0.47
C ASP A 42 13.21 7.53 0.88
N TYR A 43 11.92 7.56 1.24
CA TYR A 43 11.43 6.91 2.46
C TYR A 43 11.24 5.40 2.26
N GLY A 44 11.12 4.92 1.02
CA GLY A 44 11.20 3.50 0.66
C GLY A 44 9.96 2.65 0.97
N MET A 45 8.89 3.24 1.50
CA MET A 45 7.72 2.47 1.96
C MET A 45 6.64 2.29 0.90
N PHE A 46 6.50 3.22 -0.03
CA PHE A 46 5.47 3.17 -1.05
C PHE A 46 6.04 3.53 -2.42
N VAL A 47 5.55 2.80 -3.43
CA VAL A 47 5.85 3.03 -4.84
C VAL A 47 4.68 3.76 -5.46
N TYR A 48 4.96 4.85 -6.17
CA TYR A 48 3.95 5.57 -6.94
C TYR A 48 3.81 4.96 -8.33
N HIS A 49 2.60 4.56 -8.71
CA HIS A 49 2.28 4.07 -10.05
C HIS A 49 1.66 5.19 -10.89
N PRO A 50 2.38 5.75 -11.90
CA PRO A 50 1.91 6.91 -12.65
C PRO A 50 0.64 6.64 -13.46
N HIS A 51 0.48 5.42 -13.97
CA HIS A 51 -0.64 5.07 -14.84
C HIS A 51 -1.98 4.97 -14.09
N SER A 52 -1.95 4.50 -12.84
CA SER A 52 -3.12 4.48 -11.96
C SER A 52 -3.21 5.72 -11.05
N ARG A 53 -2.16 6.55 -11.00
CA ARG A 53 -2.02 7.71 -10.10
C ARG A 53 -2.23 7.32 -8.63
N SER A 54 -1.79 6.14 -8.26
CA SER A 54 -1.98 5.56 -6.93
C SER A 54 -0.65 5.16 -6.31
N TYR A 55 -0.62 5.07 -4.98
CA TYR A 55 0.48 4.50 -4.23
C TYR A 55 0.23 3.02 -3.94
N TRP A 56 1.28 2.22 -4.03
CA TRP A 56 1.29 0.82 -3.61
C TRP A 56 2.42 0.55 -2.64
N PHE A 57 2.35 -0.58 -1.93
CA PHE A 57 3.34 -0.98 -0.94
C PHE A 57 4.61 -1.45 -1.65
N SER A 58 5.77 -1.01 -1.16
CA SER A 58 7.08 -1.51 -1.59
C SER A 58 7.17 -3.03 -1.41
N THR A 59 7.86 -3.73 -2.31
CA THR A 59 8.20 -5.16 -2.11
C THR A 59 9.26 -5.35 -1.03
N ASP A 60 10.05 -4.32 -0.73
CA ASP A 60 11.06 -4.32 0.31
C ASP A 60 10.46 -3.97 1.69
N GLN A 61 9.82 -4.97 2.30
CA GLN A 61 9.14 -4.79 3.59
C GLN A 61 9.99 -5.17 4.79
N GLU A 62 11.18 -5.73 4.57
CA GLU A 62 12.02 -6.22 5.67
C GLU A 62 12.43 -5.05 6.60
N GLY A 63 12.18 -5.22 7.89
CA GLY A 63 12.50 -4.22 8.92
C GLY A 63 11.48 -3.07 9.09
N ASN A 64 10.56 -2.85 8.15
CA ASN A 64 9.68 -1.66 8.12
C ASN A 64 8.30 -1.84 8.77
N LEU A 65 8.03 -2.97 9.42
CA LEU A 65 6.71 -3.28 9.97
C LEU A 65 6.26 -2.28 11.06
N ARG A 66 7.19 -1.72 11.82
CA ARG A 66 6.88 -0.72 12.86
C ARG A 66 6.46 0.60 12.23
N GLU A 67 7.08 0.96 11.13
CA GLU A 67 6.82 2.16 10.36
C GLU A 67 5.45 2.03 9.67
N TYR A 68 5.12 0.86 9.11
CA TYR A 68 3.77 0.61 8.57
C TYR A 68 2.69 0.71 9.66
N ASN A 69 2.98 0.18 10.86
CA ASN A 69 2.08 0.35 12.00
C ASN A 69 1.90 1.83 12.36
N LEU A 70 2.99 2.59 12.42
CA LEU A 70 2.95 4.03 12.71
C LEU A 70 2.13 4.78 11.66
N ILE A 71 2.31 4.50 10.37
CA ILE A 71 1.53 5.10 9.28
C ILE A 71 0.04 4.76 9.46
N GLY A 72 -0.30 3.51 9.78
CA GLY A 72 -1.68 3.11 10.07
C GLY A 72 -2.27 3.88 11.26
N VAL A 73 -1.51 4.09 12.33
CA VAL A 73 -1.94 4.92 13.48
C VAL A 73 -2.15 6.37 13.05
N LEU A 74 -1.23 6.94 12.25
CA LEU A 74 -1.34 8.31 11.74
C LEU A 74 -2.57 8.49 10.84
N MET A 75 -2.85 7.54 9.95
CA MET A 75 -4.07 7.53 9.14
C MET A 75 -5.32 7.48 10.02
N GLY A 76 -5.32 6.63 11.06
CA GLY A 76 -6.41 6.57 12.03
C GLY A 76 -6.60 7.88 12.81
N LEU A 77 -5.50 8.53 13.20
CA LEU A 77 -5.54 9.84 13.85
C LEU A 77 -6.07 10.94 12.92
N ALA A 78 -5.71 10.90 11.64
CA ALA A 78 -6.21 11.84 10.64
C ALA A 78 -7.73 11.72 10.50
N VAL A 79 -8.24 10.49 10.36
CA VAL A 79 -9.68 10.21 10.34
C VAL A 79 -10.36 10.71 11.62
N TYR A 80 -9.80 10.39 12.80
CA TYR A 80 -10.37 10.81 14.09
C TYR A 80 -10.44 12.34 14.25
N ASN A 81 -9.44 13.06 13.73
CA ASN A 81 -9.37 14.52 13.81
C ASN A 81 -9.97 15.23 12.58
N SER A 82 -10.67 14.51 11.69
CA SER A 82 -11.28 15.05 10.46
C SER A 82 -10.27 15.77 9.55
N ILE A 83 -9.05 15.24 9.48
CA ILE A 83 -7.99 15.70 8.59
C ILE A 83 -8.03 14.86 7.31
N ILE A 84 -8.22 15.52 6.17
CA ILE A 84 -8.10 14.90 4.86
C ILE A 84 -6.62 14.76 4.53
N LEU A 85 -6.20 13.53 4.23
CA LEU A 85 -4.85 13.24 3.75
C LEU A 85 -4.87 13.20 2.22
N ASP A 86 -3.90 13.84 1.58
CA ASP A 86 -3.71 13.80 0.12
C ASP A 86 -3.01 12.49 -0.27
N LEU A 87 -3.76 11.39 -0.17
CA LEU A 87 -3.28 10.03 -0.35
C LEU A 87 -4.24 9.26 -1.24
N HIS A 88 -3.70 8.70 -2.32
CA HIS A 88 -4.46 7.97 -3.32
C HIS A 88 -4.08 6.48 -3.26
N PHE A 89 -4.88 5.69 -2.54
CA PHE A 89 -4.78 4.24 -2.54
C PHE A 89 -5.86 3.60 -3.42
N PRO A 90 -5.57 2.43 -4.03
CA PRO A 90 -6.58 1.63 -4.73
C PRO A 90 -7.65 1.13 -3.75
N SER A 91 -8.83 0.81 -4.27
CA SER A 91 -10.01 0.42 -3.48
C SER A 91 -9.73 -0.81 -2.59
N ILE A 92 -8.89 -1.73 -3.06
CA ILE A 92 -8.51 -2.94 -2.33
C ILE A 92 -7.82 -2.64 -0.99
N CYS A 93 -7.07 -1.55 -0.87
CA CYS A 93 -6.45 -1.16 0.41
C CYS A 93 -7.51 -0.88 1.48
N TYR A 94 -8.57 -0.16 1.12
CA TYR A 94 -9.67 0.13 2.04
C TYR A 94 -10.49 -1.12 2.37
N ARG A 95 -10.67 -2.04 1.41
CA ARG A 95 -11.31 -3.33 1.69
C ARG A 95 -10.49 -4.18 2.66
N LYS A 96 -9.16 -4.18 2.54
CA LYS A 96 -8.27 -4.83 3.53
C LYS A 96 -8.41 -4.19 4.91
N LEU A 97 -8.41 -2.86 5.00
CA LEU A 97 -8.57 -2.14 6.28
C LEU A 97 -9.92 -2.40 6.97
N LEU A 98 -10.97 -2.68 6.19
CA LEU A 98 -12.32 -2.96 6.69
C LEU A 98 -12.59 -4.46 6.93
N SER A 99 -11.56 -5.31 6.84
CA SER A 99 -11.71 -6.76 6.99
C SER A 99 -10.89 -7.27 8.18
N PRO A 100 -11.52 -7.66 9.31
CA PRO A 100 -12.87 -7.29 9.72
C PRO A 100 -12.94 -5.79 10.10
N PRO A 101 -14.15 -5.19 10.16
CA PRO A 101 -14.31 -3.77 10.47
C PRO A 101 -13.79 -3.38 11.87
N VAL A 102 -13.69 -4.36 12.77
CA VAL A 102 -13.10 -4.21 14.10
C VAL A 102 -12.03 -5.27 14.26
N VAL A 103 -10.77 -4.83 14.36
CA VAL A 103 -9.63 -5.73 14.55
C VAL A 103 -9.76 -6.49 15.87
N PRO A 104 -9.74 -7.84 15.86
CA PRO A 104 -9.80 -8.62 17.08
C PRO A 104 -8.53 -8.42 17.93
N PRO A 105 -8.63 -8.39 19.26
CA PRO A 105 -7.51 -8.07 20.13
C PRO A 105 -6.48 -9.20 20.31
N VAL A 106 -6.81 -10.42 19.88
CA VAL A 106 -6.00 -11.63 20.14
C VAL A 106 -5.64 -12.33 18.84
N ASP A 107 -6.62 -12.64 18.00
CA ASP A 107 -6.40 -13.35 16.75
C ASP A 107 -6.57 -12.40 15.56
N THR A 108 -5.43 -12.01 14.96
CA THR A 108 -5.39 -11.14 13.78
C THR A 108 -5.19 -11.92 12.48
N SER A 109 -5.25 -13.26 12.51
CA SER A 109 -5.02 -14.09 11.32
C SER A 109 -5.96 -13.79 10.17
N ASN A 110 -7.18 -13.32 10.49
CA ASN A 110 -8.21 -12.98 9.50
C ASN A 110 -8.27 -11.48 9.15
N VAL A 111 -7.33 -10.67 9.63
CA VAL A 111 -7.28 -9.23 9.34
C VAL A 111 -6.66 -8.99 7.96
N GLY A 112 -7.22 -8.07 7.18
CA GLY A 112 -6.72 -7.70 5.87
C GLY A 112 -7.04 -8.70 4.76
N ILE A 113 -7.91 -9.68 5.00
CA ILE A 113 -8.30 -10.68 4.00
C ILE A 113 -9.37 -10.09 3.07
N VAL A 114 -9.09 -10.08 1.78
CA VAL A 114 -10.05 -9.78 0.73
C VAL A 114 -10.38 -11.10 0.04
N PRO A 115 -11.61 -11.61 0.12
CA PRO A 115 -11.97 -12.86 -0.52
C PRO A 115 -11.95 -12.66 -2.04
N MET A 116 -11.25 -13.54 -2.76
CA MET A 116 -11.23 -13.62 -4.22
C MET A 116 -10.84 -12.28 -4.90
N PRO A 117 -9.61 -11.79 -4.72
CA PRO A 117 -9.12 -10.68 -5.54
C PRO A 117 -9.13 -11.06 -7.01
N THR A 118 -9.44 -10.08 -7.86
CA THR A 118 -9.63 -10.24 -9.31
C THR A 118 -8.58 -9.46 -10.10
N ILE A 119 -8.49 -9.73 -11.40
CA ILE A 119 -7.62 -8.94 -12.30
C ILE A 119 -8.09 -7.48 -12.38
N ASP A 120 -9.39 -7.20 -12.16
CA ASP A 120 -9.89 -5.82 -12.12
C ASP A 120 -9.36 -5.06 -10.91
N ASP A 121 -9.17 -5.74 -9.77
CA ASP A 121 -8.52 -5.13 -8.60
C ASP A 121 -7.05 -4.80 -8.89
N LEU A 122 -6.36 -5.66 -9.64
CA LEU A 122 -5.01 -5.40 -10.11
C LEU A 122 -4.99 -4.22 -11.08
N ALA A 123 -6.01 -4.06 -11.92
CA ALA A 123 -6.09 -2.98 -12.90
C ALA A 123 -6.15 -1.58 -12.26
N GLU A 124 -6.67 -1.47 -11.04
CA GLU A 124 -6.62 -0.22 -10.27
C GLU A 124 -5.20 0.20 -9.86
N ILE A 125 -4.24 -0.73 -9.88
CA ILE A 125 -2.85 -0.52 -9.43
C ILE A 125 -1.92 -0.52 -10.64
N MET A 126 -1.97 -1.59 -11.42
CA MET A 126 -1.12 -1.91 -12.56
C MET A 126 -2.00 -2.23 -13.78
N PRO A 127 -2.61 -1.22 -14.42
CA PRO A 127 -3.54 -1.41 -15.53
C PRO A 127 -2.95 -2.15 -16.72
N ASP A 128 -1.65 -1.94 -17.02
CA ASP A 128 -1.00 -2.63 -18.14
C ASP A 128 -0.74 -4.11 -17.86
N VAL A 129 -0.36 -4.44 -16.62
CA VAL A 129 -0.19 -5.84 -16.20
C VAL A 129 -1.55 -6.56 -16.26
N ALA A 130 -2.60 -5.92 -15.74
CA ALA A 130 -3.95 -6.47 -15.79
C ALA A 130 -4.43 -6.68 -17.24
N ARG A 131 -4.12 -5.76 -18.16
CA ARG A 131 -4.41 -5.92 -19.59
C ARG A 131 -3.65 -7.10 -20.19
N GLY A 132 -2.34 -7.20 -19.96
CA GLY A 132 -1.52 -8.32 -20.46
C GLY A 132 -2.00 -9.67 -19.94
N LEU A 133 -2.41 -9.76 -18.66
CA LEU A 133 -2.99 -10.99 -18.10
C LEU A 133 -4.34 -11.35 -18.76
N LYS A 134 -5.18 -10.35 -19.08
CA LYS A 134 -6.44 -10.60 -19.80
C LYS A 134 -6.19 -11.07 -21.24
N GLU A 135 -5.20 -10.49 -21.91
CA GLU A 135 -4.79 -10.91 -23.26
C GLU A 135 -4.23 -12.33 -23.25
N LEU A 136 -3.37 -12.65 -22.27
CA LEU A 136 -2.84 -14.00 -22.05
C LEU A 136 -3.97 -15.02 -21.83
N LEU A 137 -4.95 -14.71 -20.99
CA LEU A 137 -6.10 -15.58 -20.73
C LEU A 137 -7.02 -15.79 -21.96
N ALA A 138 -7.06 -14.80 -22.85
CA ALA A 138 -7.86 -14.86 -24.07
C ALA A 138 -7.07 -15.40 -25.28
N TYR A 139 -5.81 -15.77 -25.10
CA TYR A 139 -4.95 -16.20 -26.18
C TYR A 139 -5.35 -17.59 -26.68
N GLU A 140 -5.63 -17.70 -27.98
CA GLU A 140 -6.03 -18.97 -28.61
C GLU A 140 -4.84 -19.73 -29.22
N GLY A 141 -3.63 -19.15 -29.21
CA GLY A 141 -2.39 -19.75 -29.72
C GLY A 141 -1.66 -20.62 -28.70
N ASN A 142 -0.38 -20.90 -28.94
CA ASN A 142 0.45 -21.67 -28.03
C ASN A 142 1.21 -20.72 -27.10
N VAL A 143 0.73 -20.53 -25.87
CA VAL A 143 1.34 -19.61 -24.90
C VAL A 143 2.83 -19.90 -24.68
N GLU A 144 3.19 -21.17 -24.55
CA GLU A 144 4.56 -21.60 -24.25
C GLU A 144 5.51 -21.23 -25.41
N GLU A 145 5.12 -21.56 -26.65
CA GLU A 145 5.94 -21.31 -27.85
C GLU A 145 5.93 -19.84 -28.27
N ASP A 146 4.78 -19.16 -28.16
CA ASP A 146 4.59 -17.81 -28.68
C ASP A 146 5.06 -16.72 -27.71
N MET A 147 4.93 -16.95 -26.40
CA MET A 147 5.26 -15.95 -25.38
C MET A 147 6.52 -16.28 -24.57
N CYS A 148 6.91 -17.55 -24.48
CA CYS A 148 8.13 -18.01 -23.79
C CYS A 148 8.30 -17.42 -22.37
N ILE A 149 7.20 -17.32 -21.62
CA ILE A 149 7.18 -16.84 -20.23
C ILE A 149 7.14 -18.04 -19.25
N SER A 150 7.69 -17.84 -18.05
CA SER A 150 7.69 -18.83 -16.96
C SER A 150 7.00 -18.28 -15.71
N PHE A 151 6.85 -19.10 -14.67
CA PHE A 151 6.23 -18.72 -13.39
C PHE A 151 7.16 -17.85 -12.51
N GLN A 152 7.78 -16.84 -13.12
CA GLN A 152 8.53 -15.79 -12.45
C GLN A 152 8.06 -14.41 -12.93
N VAL A 153 8.22 -13.38 -12.11
CA VAL A 153 7.93 -11.99 -12.48
C VAL A 153 9.08 -11.09 -12.07
N SER A 154 9.28 -10.00 -12.80
CA SER A 154 10.26 -8.97 -12.44
C SER A 154 9.55 -7.64 -12.24
N LEU A 155 9.86 -6.96 -11.14
CA LEU A 155 9.32 -5.66 -10.76
C LEU A 155 10.47 -4.67 -10.65
N GLU A 156 10.29 -3.47 -11.20
CA GLU A 156 11.22 -2.37 -11.05
C GLU A 156 10.74 -1.45 -9.91
N GLU A 157 11.55 -1.31 -8.86
CA GLU A 157 11.30 -0.43 -7.73
C GLU A 157 12.56 0.37 -7.41
N TYR A 158 12.43 1.69 -7.24
CA TYR A 158 13.55 2.59 -6.90
C TYR A 158 14.79 2.49 -7.83
N GLY A 159 14.58 2.11 -9.09
CA GLY A 159 15.65 1.94 -10.08
C GLY A 159 16.35 0.58 -10.03
N GLU A 160 15.86 -0.35 -9.21
CA GLU A 160 16.34 -1.73 -9.12
C GLU A 160 15.28 -2.70 -9.62
N VAL A 161 15.71 -3.71 -10.40
CA VAL A 161 14.83 -4.80 -10.86
C VAL A 161 14.96 -5.98 -9.91
N LYS A 162 13.84 -6.39 -9.31
CA LYS A 162 13.74 -7.54 -8.42
C LYS A 162 12.90 -8.63 -9.09
N THR A 163 13.44 -9.84 -9.14
CA THR A 163 12.75 -11.01 -9.72
C THR A 163 12.20 -11.90 -8.61
N PHE A 164 10.95 -12.32 -8.75
CA PHE A 164 10.21 -13.12 -7.80
C PHE A 164 9.69 -14.39 -8.46
N MET A 165 9.91 -15.54 -7.83
CA MET A 165 9.31 -16.81 -8.25
C MET A 165 7.87 -16.89 -7.73
N LEU A 166 6.90 -17.11 -8.63
CA LEU A 166 5.48 -17.21 -8.25
C LEU A 166 5.13 -18.57 -7.65
N LYS A 167 5.95 -19.59 -7.93
CA LYS A 167 5.89 -20.93 -7.34
C LYS A 167 7.30 -21.51 -7.22
N PRO A 168 7.50 -22.60 -6.45
CA PRO A 168 8.80 -23.28 -6.38
C PRO A 168 9.30 -23.63 -7.79
N ASP A 169 10.59 -23.36 -8.04
CA ASP A 169 11.26 -23.59 -9.33
C ASP A 169 10.55 -22.91 -10.51
N GLY A 170 9.95 -21.73 -10.26
CA GLY A 170 9.08 -21.04 -11.21
C GLY A 170 9.78 -20.57 -12.48
N ASP A 171 11.09 -20.38 -12.46
CA ASP A 171 11.93 -20.04 -13.61
C ASP A 171 12.00 -21.16 -14.65
N ASP A 172 12.03 -22.42 -14.18
CA ASP A 172 12.08 -23.62 -15.03
C ASP A 172 10.71 -24.11 -15.49
N ILE A 173 9.62 -23.50 -15.01
CA ILE A 173 8.27 -23.96 -15.32
C ILE A 173 7.60 -22.96 -16.28
N PRO A 174 7.38 -23.35 -17.56
CA PRO A 174 6.72 -22.48 -18.53
C PRO A 174 5.25 -22.26 -18.19
N VAL A 175 4.71 -21.11 -18.63
CA VAL A 175 3.26 -20.88 -18.65
C VAL A 175 2.71 -21.51 -19.93
N THR A 176 1.62 -22.26 -19.79
CA THR A 176 0.96 -23.03 -20.85
C THR A 176 -0.51 -22.69 -20.92
#